data_AF-A0A366FNJ8-F1
#
_entry.id   AF-A0A366FNJ8-F1
#
_cell.length_a   1.000
_cell.length_b   1.000
_cell.length_c   1.000
_cell.angle_alpha   90.00
_cell.angle_beta   90.00
_cell.angle_gamma   90.00
#
_symmetry.space_group_name_H-M   'P 1'
#
loop_
_entity.id
_entity.type
_entity.pdbx_description
1 polymer ?
#
loop_
_entity_poly.entity_id
_entity_poly.type
_entity_poly.pdbx_seq_one_letter_code
_entity_poly.pdbx_strand_id
1 'polypeptide(L)'
;MARLPADEDYARALLSIFKARKIRARQTLRLSEARAAFLFQNMGRLADFDAALQYATSQGWLALALDMIRLTAPGADEMQTVGGFS
;
A
#
# COMPACT_ATOMS: atom_id res chain seq x y z
N MET A 1 -20.03 1.44 -8.41
CA MET A 1 -18.70 1.71 -9.01
C MET A 1 -18.00 0.39 -9.19
N ALA A 2 -17.71 -0.01 -10.43
CA ALA A 2 -17.08 -1.28 -10.74
C ALA A 2 -15.67 -1.28 -10.13
N ARG A 3 -15.48 -2.04 -9.04
CA ARG A 3 -14.18 -2.28 -8.42
C ARG A 3 -13.43 -3.23 -9.34
N LEU A 4 -12.39 -2.73 -9.98
CA LEU A 4 -11.60 -3.54 -10.90
C LEU A 4 -10.64 -4.39 -10.05
N PRO A 5 -10.35 -5.65 -10.45
CA PRO A 5 -9.31 -6.45 -9.80
C PRO A 5 -7.95 -5.74 -9.76
N ALA A 6 -7.73 -4.75 -10.65
CA ALA A 6 -6.57 -3.88 -10.65
C ALA A 6 -6.38 -3.08 -9.35
N ASP A 7 -7.46 -2.62 -8.69
CA ASP A 7 -7.35 -1.81 -7.47
C ASP A 7 -6.76 -2.62 -6.30
N GLU A 8 -7.13 -3.91 -6.22
CA GLU A 8 -6.57 -4.84 -5.24
C GLU A 8 -5.11 -5.16 -5.54
N ASP A 9 -4.77 -5.40 -6.81
CA ASP A 9 -3.39 -5.62 -7.24
C ASP A 9 -2.50 -4.42 -6.91
N TYR A 10 -2.97 -3.19 -7.18
CA TYR A 10 -2.22 -1.98 -6.82
C TYR A 10 -2.13 -1.78 -5.30
N ALA A 11 -3.16 -2.14 -4.53
CA ALA A 11 -3.09 -2.10 -3.07
C ALA A 11 -2.09 -3.12 -2.51
N ARG A 12 -2.02 -4.33 -3.07
CA ARG A 12 -0.99 -5.32 -2.73
C ARG A 12 0.41 -4.85 -3.17
N ALA A 13 0.53 -4.23 -4.33
CA ALA A 13 1.77 -3.62 -4.79
C ALA A 13 2.24 -2.50 -3.82
N LEU A 14 1.30 -1.70 -3.33
CA LEU A 14 1.56 -0.70 -2.30
C LEU A 14 2.07 -1.36 -1.01
N LEU A 15 1.45 -2.45 -0.52
CA LEU A 15 1.94 -3.22 0.63
C LEU A 15 3.34 -3.81 0.41
N SER A 16 3.68 -4.23 -0.81
CA SER A 16 5.04 -4.68 -1.15
C SER A 16 6.10 -3.59 -0.96
N ILE A 17 5.76 -2.30 -1.09
CA ILE A 17 6.67 -1.19 -0.77
C ILE A 17 6.98 -1.16 0.73
N PHE A 18 5.96 -1.33 1.58
CA PHE A 18 6.15 -1.41 3.03
C PHE A 18 7.03 -2.61 3.40
N LYS A 19 6.83 -3.76 2.73
CA LYS A 19 7.66 -4.96 2.89
C LYS A 19 9.11 -4.72 2.50
N ALA A 20 9.36 -4.13 1.33
CA ALA A 20 10.70 -3.81 0.83
C ALA A 20 11.45 -2.84 1.78
N ARG A 21 10.71 -1.92 2.40
CA ARG A 21 11.24 -0.99 3.41
C ARG A 21 11.34 -1.58 4.82
N LYS A 22 10.99 -2.86 5.01
CA LYS A 22 10.94 -3.56 6.31
C LYS A 22 10.05 -2.87 7.35
N ILE A 23 9.01 -2.16 6.89
CA ILE A 23 8.02 -1.51 7.76
C ILE A 23 7.17 -2.60 8.43
N ARG A 24 7.01 -2.52 9.75
CA ARG A 24 6.23 -3.48 10.53
C ARG A 24 4.82 -2.97 10.84
N ALA A 25 3.95 -3.86 11.28
CA ALA A 25 2.64 -3.50 11.80
C ALA A 25 2.74 -2.34 12.80
N ARG A 26 1.79 -1.41 12.72
CA ARG A 26 1.67 -0.18 13.53
C ARG A 26 2.72 0.89 13.24
N GLN A 27 3.70 0.65 12.38
CA GLN A 27 4.65 1.68 11.94
C GLN A 27 4.04 2.56 10.85
N THR A 28 4.64 3.74 10.70
CA THR A 28 4.23 4.75 9.72
C THR A 28 5.28 4.94 8.65
N LEU A 29 4.83 5.19 7.43
CA LEU A 29 5.65 5.62 6.30
C LEU A 29 5.10 6.96 5.80
N ARG A 30 5.96 7.87 5.36
CA ARG A 30 5.48 9.12 4.75
C ARG A 30 4.73 8.82 3.46
N LEU A 31 3.60 9.50 3.27
CA LEU A 31 2.79 9.40 2.05
C LEU A 31 3.64 9.73 0.82
N SER A 32 4.46 10.77 0.92
CA SER A 32 5.40 11.17 -0.14
C SER A 32 6.44 10.09 -0.47
N GLU A 33 6.95 9.36 0.52
CA GLU A 33 7.89 8.26 0.30
C GLU A 33 7.24 7.04 -0.33
N ALA A 34 6.04 6.67 0.16
CA ALA A 34 5.25 5.59 -0.43
C ALA A 34 4.90 5.89 -1.89
N ARG A 35 4.46 7.12 -2.18
CA ARG A 35 4.14 7.60 -3.52
C ARG A 35 5.37 7.60 -4.43
N ALA A 36 6.51 8.10 -3.95
CA ALA A 36 7.74 8.10 -4.72
C ALA A 36 8.19 6.66 -5.06
N ALA A 37 8.13 5.74 -4.10
CA ALA A 37 8.47 4.34 -4.32
C ALA A 37 7.52 3.64 -5.30
N PHE A 38 6.22 3.95 -5.24
CA PHE A 38 5.22 3.38 -6.15
C PHE A 38 5.46 3.79 -7.61
N LEU A 39 5.76 5.08 -7.83
CA LEU A 39 6.11 5.60 -9.15
C LEU A 39 7.48 5.08 -9.61
N PHE A 40 8.45 4.98 -8.70
CA PHE A 40 9.79 4.49 -9.01
C PHE A 40 9.79 3.02 -9.46
N GLN A 41 8.96 2.18 -8.84
CA GLN A 41 8.81 0.78 -9.23
C GLN A 41 7.90 0.58 -10.46
N ASN A 42 7.45 1.66 -11.09
CA ASN A 42 6.54 1.64 -12.24
C ASN A 42 5.28 0.79 -11.98
N MET A 43 4.81 0.77 -10.73
CA MET A 43 3.65 -0.02 -10.30
C MET A 43 2.34 0.54 -10.85
N GLY A 44 2.31 1.81 -11.26
CA GLY A 44 1.15 2.46 -11.83
C GLY A 44 1.34 3.97 -11.93
N ARG A 45 0.28 4.69 -12.31
CA ARG A 45 0.26 6.15 -12.34
C ARG A 45 -0.18 6.71 -10.99
N LEU A 46 -0.16 8.03 -10.89
CA LEU A 46 -0.61 8.74 -9.69
C LEU A 46 -2.06 8.41 -9.30
N ALA A 47 -2.93 8.24 -10.31
CA ALA A 47 -4.33 7.91 -10.11
C ALA A 47 -4.49 6.50 -9.52
N ASP A 48 -3.67 5.54 -9.99
CA ASP A 48 -3.67 4.17 -9.48
C ASP A 48 -3.16 4.12 -8.03
N PHE A 49 -2.20 4.97 -7.67
CA PHE A 49 -1.75 5.10 -6.28
C PHE A 49 -2.86 5.61 -5.36
N ASP A 50 -3.63 6.62 -5.77
CA ASP A 50 -4.73 7.14 -4.96
C ASP A 50 -5.84 6.09 -4.79
N ALA A 51 -6.19 5.39 -5.88
CA ALA A 51 -7.15 4.29 -5.85
C ALA A 51 -6.69 3.15 -4.93
N ALA A 52 -5.42 2.74 -5.03
CA ALA A 52 -4.81 1.72 -4.17
C ALA A 52 -4.82 2.13 -2.70
N LEU A 53 -4.51 3.40 -2.41
CA LEU A 53 -4.49 3.94 -1.07
C LEU A 53 -5.91 3.99 -0.46
N GLN A 54 -6.89 4.43 -1.24
CA GLN A 54 -8.30 4.41 -0.84
C GLN A 54 -8.78 2.97 -0.60
N TYR A 55 -8.43 2.02 -1.47
CA TYR A 55 -8.77 0.61 -1.32
C TYR A 55 -8.16 0.03 -0.06
N ALA A 56 -6.84 0.17 0.12
CA ALA A 56 -6.13 -0.33 1.30
C ALA A 56 -6.63 0.31 2.60
N THR A 57 -7.04 1.58 2.56
CA THR A 57 -7.66 2.25 3.71
C THR A 57 -9.06 1.71 3.98
N SER A 58 -9.85 1.47 2.93
CA SER A 58 -11.20 0.91 3.05
C SER A 58 -11.21 -0.55 3.52
N GLN A 59 -10.17 -1.32 3.20
CA GLN A 59 -9.94 -2.68 3.72
C GLN A 59 -9.36 -2.65 5.15
N GLY A 60 -9.02 -1.47 5.68
CA GLY A 60 -8.41 -1.32 6.98
C GLY A 60 -6.95 -1.77 7.04
N TRP A 61 -6.28 -2.01 5.90
CA TRP A 61 -4.87 -2.38 5.80
C TRP A 61 -3.94 -1.21 6.09
N LEU A 62 -4.36 -0.02 5.68
CA LEU A 62 -3.63 1.23 5.91
C LEU A 62 -4.54 2.20 6.65
N ALA A 63 -3.94 3.06 7.48
CA ALA A 63 -4.62 4.17 8.09
C ALA A 63 -3.91 5.47 7.73
N LEU A 64 -4.66 6.41 7.16
CA LEU A 64 -4.15 7.74 6.83
C LEU A 64 -4.06 8.61 8.08
N ALA A 65 -2.90 9.22 8.27
CA ALA A 65 -2.60 10.13 9.36
C ALA A 65 -1.88 11.36 8.81
N LEU A 66 -2.65 12.37 8.38
CA LEU A 66 -2.16 13.62 7.78
C LEU A 66 -1.24 13.38 6.57
N ASP A 67 0.08 13.38 6.78
CA ASP A 67 1.11 13.15 5.74
C ASP A 67 1.77 11.76 5.85
N MET A 68 1.25 10.92 6.75
CA MET A 68 1.76 9.58 7.01
C MET A 68 0.70 8.53 6.72
N ILE A 69 1.18 7.37 6.30
CA ILE A 69 0.39 6.16 6.14
C ILE A 69 0.85 5.19 7.21
N ARG A 70 -0.04 4.77 8.09
CA ARG A 70 0.23 3.76 9.09
C ARG A 70 -0.15 2.39 8.55
N LEU A 71 0.78 1.44 8.63
CA LEU A 71 0.49 0.03 8.38
C LEU A 71 -0.30 -0.52 9.58
N THR A 72 -1.52 -1.01 9.37
CA THR A 72 -2.31 -1.59 10.45
C THR A 72 -1.91 -3.06 10.69
N ALA A 73 -2.48 -3.69 11.73
CA ALA A 73 -2.29 -5.12 11.94
C ALA A 73 -2.81 -5.97 10.77
N PRO A 74 -4.05 -5.80 10.25
CA PRO A 74 -4.52 -6.57 9.10
C PRO A 74 -3.74 -6.26 7.81
N GLY A 75 -3.26 -5.03 7.61
CA GLY A 75 -2.43 -4.74 6.44
C GLY A 75 -1.05 -5.38 6.51
N ALA A 76 -0.50 -5.58 7.70
CA ALA A 76 0.73 -6.31 7.89
C ALA A 76 0.56 -7.83 7.67
N ASP A 77 -0.63 -8.37 7.99
CA ASP A 77 -1.00 -9.75 7.70
C ASP A 77 -1.10 -9.96 6.18
N GLU A 78 -1.85 -9.09 5.49
CA GLU A 78 -1.92 -9.10 4.02
C GLU A 78 -0.53 -8.88 3.39
N MET A 79 0.33 -8.01 3.94
CA MET A 79 1.71 -7.87 3.47
C MET A 79 2.53 -9.17 3.54
N GLN A 80 2.18 -10.09 4.46
CA GLN A 80 2.79 -11.43 4.52
C GLN A 80 2.20 -12.36 3.46
N THR A 81 0.91 -12.24 3.13
CA THR A 81 0.26 -13.00 2.05
C THR A 81 0.69 -12.53 0.67
N VAL A 82 1.08 -11.25 0.51
CA VAL A 82 1.75 -10.75 -0.69
C VAL A 82 3.14 -11.38 -0.74
N GLY A 83 3.19 -12.61 -1.24
CA GLY A 83 4.36 -13.48 -1.30
C GLY A 83 5.55 -12.74 -1.88
N GLY A 84 6.72 -12.93 -1.26
CA GLY A 84 7.96 -12.48 -1.86
C GLY A 84 8.06 -13.06 -3.27
N PHE A 85 8.28 -12.19 -4.26
CA PHE A 85 8.92 -12.63 -5.48
C PHE A 85 10.31 -13.15 -5.05
N SER A 86 10.38 -14.45 -4.79
CA SER A 86 11.63 -15.21 -4.71
C SER A 86 12.18 -15.43 -6.11
#